data_AF-A0A0B1R3Y2-F1
#
_entry.id   AF-A0A0B1R3Y2-F1
#
_cell.length_a   1.000
_cell.length_b   1.000
_cell.length_c   1.000
_cell.angle_alpha   90.00
_cell.angle_beta   90.00
_cell.angle_gamma   90.00
#
_symmetry.space_group_name_H-M   'P 1'
#
loop_
_entity.id
_entity.type
_entity.pdbx_description
1 polymer ?
#
loop_
_entity_poly.entity_id
_entity_poly.type
_entity_poly.pdbx_seq_one_letter_code
_entity_poly.pdbx_strand_id
1 'polypeptide(L)'
;MKQTLKTLAAVIALTTSAQVMAQDTLPVTLPTQQDSRLEQVATSPRVWNGITISHDNRLFASLTQSEGAGLQLAEVVNNQLKAFPDAAWNQWDAKDPEHHFYHVNALRIGPDGDLWVMDSGNKGIGTGDQAVAGGAKLVRINLASGKVVGSYVFKAPTLQPTSYLDDVRFNGDFAYLTDPGA
;
A
#
# COMPACT_ATOMS: atom_id res chain seq x y z
N MET A 1 49.68 29.84 29.18
CA MET A 1 48.32 30.32 29.55
C MET A 1 47.35 30.37 28.34
N LYS A 2 47.37 29.38 27.42
CA LYS A 2 46.44 29.34 26.26
C LYS A 2 46.01 27.91 25.82
N GLN A 3 46.36 26.86 26.57
CA GLN A 3 46.01 25.47 26.23
C GLN A 3 45.00 24.80 27.17
N THR A 4 44.63 25.44 28.28
CA THR A 4 43.75 24.85 29.31
C THR A 4 42.27 25.20 29.18
N LEU A 5 41.84 25.90 28.11
CA LEU A 5 40.46 26.40 27.97
C LEU A 5 39.60 25.73 26.88
N LYS A 6 40.10 24.71 26.17
CA LYS A 6 39.34 24.05 25.09
C LYS A 6 38.78 22.67 25.44
N THR A 7 39.00 22.18 26.65
CA THR A 7 38.57 20.82 27.05
C THR A 7 37.29 20.80 27.91
N LEU A 8 36.63 21.94 28.15
CA LEU A 8 35.47 21.98 29.06
C LEU A 8 34.12 22.25 28.37
N ALA A 9 34.08 22.59 27.08
CA ALA A 9 32.81 22.86 26.38
C ALA A 9 32.23 21.65 25.62
N ALA A 10 32.99 20.56 25.44
CA ALA A 10 32.57 19.42 24.63
C ALA A 10 31.90 18.28 25.43
N VAL A 11 31.83 18.38 26.76
CA VAL A 11 31.30 17.28 27.62
C VAL A 11 29.86 17.54 28.09
N ILE A 12 29.33 18.76 27.98
CA ILE A 12 28.01 19.11 28.55
C ILE A 12 26.86 18.96 27.54
N ALA A 13 27.12 18.89 26.23
CA ALA A 13 26.06 18.75 25.22
C ALA A 13 25.67 17.29 24.90
N LEU A 14 26.27 16.29 25.55
CA LEU A 14 26.06 14.86 25.29
C LEU A 14 25.17 14.15 26.33
N THR A 15 24.58 14.86 27.28
CA THR A 15 23.87 14.23 28.42
C THR A 15 22.40 14.61 28.59
N THR A 16 21.75 15.26 27.63
CA THR A 16 20.33 15.66 27.78
C THR A 16 19.40 15.24 26.65
N SER A 17 19.71 14.17 25.92
CA SER A 17 18.67 13.34 25.30
C SER A 17 18.25 12.28 26.32
N ALA A 18 17.62 12.72 27.42
CA ALA A 18 16.78 11.81 28.18
C ALA A 18 15.72 11.32 27.19
N GLN A 19 15.77 10.04 26.85
CA GLN A 19 14.68 9.41 26.13
C GLN A 19 13.44 9.63 27.00
N VAL A 20 12.57 10.56 26.59
CA VAL A 20 11.22 10.63 27.10
C VAL A 20 10.55 9.37 26.54
N MET A 21 10.78 8.25 27.22
CA MET A 21 9.98 7.06 27.03
C MET A 21 8.57 7.48 27.41
N ALA A 22 7.62 7.33 26.48
CA ALA A 22 6.22 7.55 26.80
C ALA A 22 5.88 6.66 28.01
N GLN A 23 5.62 7.30 29.15
CA GLN A 23 5.35 6.62 30.42
C GLN A 23 3.92 6.05 30.46
N ASP A 24 3.10 6.44 29.49
CA ASP A 24 1.79 5.86 29.23
C ASP A 24 1.93 4.53 28.49
N THR A 25 2.40 3.50 29.20
CA THR A 25 1.99 2.13 28.88
C THR A 25 0.56 1.94 29.39
N LEU A 26 -0.41 2.55 28.70
CA LEU A 26 -1.80 2.13 28.89
C LEU A 26 -1.87 0.67 28.43
N PRO A 27 -2.27 -0.28 29.29
CA PRO A 27 -2.48 -1.64 28.83
C PRO A 27 -3.50 -1.60 27.71
N VAL A 28 -3.14 -2.15 26.54
CA VAL A 28 -4.05 -2.26 25.40
C VAL A 28 -5.26 -3.05 25.86
N THR A 29 -6.35 -2.36 26.19
CA THR A 29 -7.60 -2.99 26.57
C THR A 29 -8.36 -3.23 25.28
N LEU A 30 -8.32 -4.46 24.78
CA LEU A 30 -9.09 -4.83 23.59
C LEU A 30 -10.59 -4.74 23.90
N PRO A 31 -11.43 -4.34 22.92
CA PRO A 31 -12.87 -4.39 23.09
C PRO A 31 -13.33 -5.81 23.43
N THR A 32 -14.14 -5.97 24.48
CA THR A 32 -14.73 -7.26 24.88
C THR A 32 -16.16 -7.45 24.39
N GLN A 33 -16.75 -6.40 23.83
CA GLN A 33 -18.08 -6.40 23.24
C GLN A 33 -18.04 -5.68 21.90
N GLN A 34 -18.91 -6.12 20.98
CA GLN A 34 -19.11 -5.41 19.72
C GLN A 34 -19.74 -4.05 20.00
N ASP A 35 -19.15 -3.01 19.44
CA ASP A 35 -19.73 -1.67 19.46
C ASP A 35 -20.97 -1.65 18.55
N SER A 36 -22.13 -1.31 19.11
CA SER A 36 -23.41 -1.30 18.38
C SER A 36 -23.48 -0.26 17.26
N ARG A 37 -22.53 0.68 17.21
CA ARG A 37 -22.40 1.64 16.10
C ARG A 37 -21.72 1.04 14.88
N LEU A 38 -21.04 -0.11 15.02
CA LEU A 38 -20.34 -0.78 13.92
C LEU A 38 -21.28 -1.76 13.22
N GLU A 39 -21.36 -1.62 11.90
CA GLU A 39 -22.05 -2.54 11.02
C GLU A 39 -21.03 -3.40 10.27
N GLN A 40 -21.28 -4.72 10.22
CA GLN A 40 -20.49 -5.60 9.38
C GLN A 40 -20.93 -5.45 7.92
N VAL A 41 -20.15 -4.72 7.13
CA VAL A 41 -20.42 -4.49 5.69
C VAL A 41 -19.97 -5.65 4.79
N ALA A 42 -18.96 -6.41 5.23
CA ALA A 42 -18.48 -7.58 4.52
C ALA A 42 -17.70 -8.53 5.43
N THR A 43 -17.55 -9.78 4.98
CA THR A 43 -16.63 -10.76 5.57
C THR A 43 -15.90 -11.50 4.45
N SER A 44 -14.70 -11.99 4.73
CA SER A 44 -13.88 -12.70 3.74
C SER A 44 -13.18 -13.92 4.34
N PRO A 45 -13.09 -15.03 3.59
CA PRO A 45 -12.26 -16.16 3.98
C PRO A 45 -10.76 -15.95 3.64
N ARG A 46 -10.41 -14.80 3.05
CA ARG A 46 -9.06 -14.42 2.64
C ARG A 46 -8.67 -13.12 3.34
N VAL A 47 -7.39 -12.97 3.66
CA VAL A 47 -6.88 -11.74 4.27
C VAL A 47 -6.80 -10.62 3.20
N TRP A 48 -7.37 -9.46 3.54
CA TRP A 48 -7.28 -8.26 2.71
C TRP A 48 -6.12 -7.39 3.16
N ASN A 49 -5.39 -6.84 2.20
CA ASN A 49 -4.35 -5.85 2.47
C ASN A 49 -4.94 -4.43 2.53
N GLY A 50 -5.90 -4.13 1.64
CA GLY A 50 -6.55 -2.82 1.60
C GLY A 50 -7.96 -2.91 1.03
N ILE A 51 -8.79 -1.90 1.35
CA ILE A 51 -10.14 -1.75 0.80
C ILE A 51 -10.39 -0.33 0.33
N THR A 52 -11.32 -0.18 -0.60
CA THR A 52 -11.92 1.12 -0.95
C THR A 52 -13.38 0.92 -1.37
N ILE A 53 -14.18 1.98 -1.22
CA ILE A 53 -15.60 1.97 -1.55
C ILE A 53 -15.85 3.13 -2.53
N SER A 54 -16.47 2.83 -3.67
CA SER A 54 -16.87 3.83 -4.65
C SER A 54 -18.09 4.64 -4.20
N HIS A 55 -18.36 5.76 -4.88
CA HIS A 55 -19.52 6.60 -4.61
C HIS A 55 -20.87 5.88 -4.80
N ASP A 56 -20.92 4.84 -5.63
CA ASP A 56 -22.07 3.96 -5.84
C ASP A 56 -22.06 2.69 -4.95
N ASN A 57 -21.29 2.72 -3.85
CA ASN A 57 -21.20 1.67 -2.83
C ASN A 57 -20.64 0.32 -3.31
N ARG A 58 -19.83 0.31 -4.38
CA ARG A 58 -19.08 -0.89 -4.77
C ARG A 58 -17.84 -1.00 -3.91
N LEU A 59 -17.66 -2.16 -3.28
CA LEU A 59 -16.53 -2.45 -2.40
C LEU A 59 -15.45 -3.18 -3.19
N PHE A 60 -14.21 -2.70 -3.11
CA PHE A 60 -13.05 -3.33 -3.72
C PHE A 60 -12.00 -3.66 -2.65
N ALA A 61 -11.34 -4.80 -2.80
CA ALA A 61 -10.33 -5.27 -1.88
C ALA A 61 -9.07 -5.70 -2.64
N SER A 62 -7.90 -5.30 -2.12
CA SER A 62 -6.62 -5.90 -2.48
C SER A 62 -6.32 -7.03 -1.51
N LEU A 63 -5.73 -8.12 -2.00
CA LEU A 63 -5.43 -9.30 -1.19
C LEU A 63 -3.94 -9.37 -0.88
N THR A 64 -3.62 -9.90 0.30
CA THR A 64 -2.23 -10.14 0.68
C THR A 64 -1.61 -11.30 -0.10
N GLN A 65 -0.33 -11.19 -0.43
CA GLN A 65 0.46 -12.33 -0.92
C GLN A 65 0.89 -13.30 0.17
N SER A 66 0.70 -12.98 1.46
CA SER A 66 1.08 -13.88 2.56
C SER A 66 0.32 -15.21 2.54
N GLU A 67 -0.81 -15.27 1.85
CA GLU A 67 -1.60 -16.48 1.63
C GLU A 67 -1.20 -17.24 0.34
N GLY A 68 -0.14 -16.81 -0.35
CA GLY A 68 0.33 -17.37 -1.61
C GLY A 68 -0.34 -16.76 -2.84
N ALA A 69 -0.19 -17.44 -3.97
CA ALA A 69 -0.74 -16.98 -5.25
C ALA A 69 -2.27 -16.91 -5.24
N GLY A 70 -2.83 -15.94 -5.97
CA GLY A 70 -4.27 -15.77 -6.07
C GLY A 70 -4.66 -14.40 -6.60
N LEU A 71 -5.96 -14.08 -6.44
CA LEU A 71 -6.51 -12.75 -6.72
C LEU A 71 -5.66 -11.67 -6.09
N GLN A 72 -5.35 -10.63 -6.86
CA GLN A 72 -4.67 -9.43 -6.38
C GLN A 72 -5.68 -8.32 -6.09
N LEU A 73 -6.70 -8.20 -6.94
CA LEU A 73 -7.78 -7.22 -6.85
C LEU A 73 -9.13 -7.90 -7.07
N ALA A 74 -10.03 -7.70 -6.12
CA ALA A 74 -11.40 -8.17 -6.22
C ALA A 74 -12.42 -7.05 -5.99
N GLU A 75 -13.53 -7.11 -6.71
CA GLU A 75 -14.78 -6.50 -6.27
C GLU A 75 -15.49 -7.47 -5.32
N VAL A 76 -15.99 -6.96 -4.20
CA VAL A 76 -16.71 -7.72 -3.18
C VAL A 76 -18.20 -7.58 -3.44
N VAL A 77 -18.84 -8.66 -3.91
CA VAL A 77 -20.27 -8.69 -4.22
C VAL A 77 -20.93 -9.80 -3.40
N ASN A 78 -21.85 -9.45 -2.50
CA ASN A 78 -22.52 -10.42 -1.62
C ASN A 78 -21.53 -11.31 -0.84
N ASN A 79 -20.48 -10.72 -0.26
CA ASN A 79 -19.36 -11.40 0.41
C ASN A 79 -18.54 -12.36 -0.48
N GLN A 80 -18.71 -12.31 -1.81
CA GLN A 80 -17.91 -13.07 -2.75
C GLN A 80 -16.87 -12.17 -3.41
N LEU A 81 -15.63 -12.67 -3.49
CA LEU A 81 -14.55 -12.01 -4.20
C LEU A 81 -14.63 -12.32 -5.69
N LYS A 82 -14.86 -11.30 -6.51
CA LYS A 82 -14.85 -11.41 -7.98
C LYS A 82 -13.63 -10.70 -8.53
N ALA A 83 -12.86 -11.38 -9.38
CA ALA A 83 -11.69 -10.78 -10.04
C ALA A 83 -12.07 -9.47 -10.72
N PHE A 84 -11.30 -8.41 -10.45
CA PHE A 84 -11.52 -7.10 -11.06
C PHE A 84 -10.19 -6.53 -11.58
N PRO A 85 -10.16 -5.87 -12.77
CA PRO A 85 -11.29 -5.67 -13.69
C PRO A 85 -11.76 -6.97 -14.35
N ASP A 86 -10.87 -7.96 -14.46
CA ASP A 86 -11.16 -9.28 -14.98
C ASP A 86 -10.14 -10.31 -14.45
N ALA A 87 -10.31 -11.56 -14.88
CA ALA A 87 -9.42 -12.67 -14.53
C ALA A 87 -8.03 -12.57 -15.18
N ALA A 88 -7.92 -11.94 -16.36
CA ALA A 88 -6.65 -11.83 -17.08
C ALA A 88 -5.68 -10.91 -16.33
N TRP A 89 -6.15 -9.73 -15.89
CA TRP A 89 -5.37 -8.84 -15.04
C TRP A 89 -4.95 -9.49 -13.72
N ASN A 90 -5.77 -10.38 -13.15
CA ASN A 90 -5.47 -11.08 -11.90
C ASN A 90 -4.57 -12.31 -12.06
N GLN A 91 -4.19 -12.66 -13.29
CA GLN A 91 -3.31 -13.80 -13.57
C GLN A 91 -1.93 -13.28 -13.96
N TRP A 92 -0.95 -13.30 -13.05
CA TRP A 92 0.40 -12.82 -13.35
C TRP A 92 1.04 -13.51 -14.57
N ASP A 93 1.55 -12.71 -15.53
CA ASP A 93 2.42 -13.15 -16.62
C ASP A 93 3.70 -12.30 -16.66
N ALA A 94 4.85 -12.92 -16.35
CA ALA A 94 6.14 -12.26 -16.37
C ALA A 94 6.62 -11.83 -17.77
N LYS A 95 5.99 -12.35 -18.85
CA LYS A 95 6.25 -11.92 -20.23
C LYS A 95 5.48 -10.65 -20.60
N ASP A 96 4.44 -10.31 -19.84
CA ASP A 96 3.64 -9.11 -20.04
C ASP A 96 3.35 -8.39 -18.70
N PRO A 97 4.40 -7.96 -17.97
CA PRO A 97 4.26 -7.45 -16.61
C PRO A 97 3.45 -6.14 -16.51
N GLU A 98 3.31 -5.41 -17.62
CA GLU A 98 2.60 -4.13 -17.67
C GLU A 98 1.06 -4.30 -17.72
N HIS A 99 0.57 -5.47 -18.18
CA HIS A 99 -0.88 -5.76 -18.34
C HIS A 99 -1.42 -6.82 -17.37
N HIS A 100 -0.63 -7.18 -16.36
CA HIS A 100 -1.00 -8.17 -15.35
C HIS A 100 -0.61 -7.66 -13.96
N PHE A 101 -1.42 -7.95 -12.95
CA PHE A 101 -1.08 -7.63 -11.57
C PHE A 101 -0.03 -8.58 -11.02
N TYR A 102 1.00 -8.00 -10.43
CA TYR A 102 2.02 -8.73 -9.69
C TYR A 102 1.66 -8.77 -8.21
N HIS A 103 1.68 -7.60 -7.55
CA HIS A 103 1.39 -7.44 -6.13
C HIS A 103 0.60 -6.17 -5.86
N VAL A 104 -0.73 -6.26 -5.84
CA VAL A 104 -1.58 -5.09 -5.56
C VAL A 104 -1.59 -4.81 -4.06
N ASN A 105 -1.00 -3.69 -3.65
CA ASN A 105 -0.91 -3.32 -2.23
C ASN A 105 -2.05 -2.40 -1.82
N ALA A 106 -2.32 -1.33 -2.58
CA ALA A 106 -3.31 -0.31 -2.20
C ALA A 106 -4.34 0.01 -3.28
N LEU A 107 -5.52 0.42 -2.84
CA LEU A 107 -6.65 0.84 -3.67
C LEU A 107 -7.19 2.19 -3.22
N ARG A 108 -7.50 3.06 -4.18
CA ARG A 108 -8.11 4.36 -3.94
C ARG A 108 -9.14 4.68 -5.01
N ILE A 109 -10.25 5.28 -4.61
CA ILE A 109 -11.06 6.04 -5.55
C ILE A 109 -10.37 7.37 -5.78
N GLY A 110 -10.07 7.67 -7.04
CA GLY A 110 -9.42 8.91 -7.45
C GLY A 110 -10.39 10.09 -7.43
N PRO A 111 -9.87 11.31 -7.61
CA PRO A 111 -10.70 12.52 -7.70
C PRO A 111 -11.64 12.52 -8.92
N ASP A 112 -11.36 11.67 -9.91
CA ASP A 112 -12.14 11.42 -11.11
C ASP A 112 -13.23 10.35 -10.95
N GLY A 113 -13.34 9.74 -9.75
CA GLY A 113 -14.29 8.66 -9.47
C GLY A 113 -13.88 7.29 -10.01
N ASP A 114 -12.69 7.18 -10.62
CA ASP A 114 -12.16 5.91 -11.10
C ASP A 114 -11.42 5.17 -9.97
N LEU A 115 -11.25 3.85 -10.15
CA LEU A 115 -10.45 3.04 -9.24
C LEU A 115 -8.98 3.11 -9.64
N TRP A 116 -8.15 3.54 -8.71
CA TRP A 116 -6.71 3.59 -8.83
C TRP A 116 -6.08 2.48 -7.99
N VAL A 117 -5.21 1.69 -8.63
CA VAL A 117 -4.66 0.45 -8.12
C VAL A 117 -3.15 0.57 -8.07
N MET A 118 -2.57 0.46 -6.87
CA MET A 118 -1.13 0.45 -6.65
C MET A 118 -0.60 -0.98 -6.69
N ASP A 119 0.16 -1.32 -7.73
CA ASP A 119 0.93 -2.55 -7.81
C ASP A 119 2.37 -2.26 -7.36
N SER A 120 2.79 -2.91 -6.28
CA SER A 120 4.10 -2.68 -5.66
C SER A 120 5.26 -3.07 -6.55
N GLY A 121 5.06 -4.00 -7.48
CA GLY A 121 6.13 -4.54 -8.33
C GLY A 121 7.20 -5.33 -7.57
N ASN A 122 7.01 -5.58 -6.27
CA ASN A 122 7.91 -6.34 -5.40
C ASN A 122 7.06 -7.16 -4.41
N LYS A 123 7.56 -8.31 -3.96
CA LYS A 123 6.86 -9.23 -3.06
C LYS A 123 6.87 -8.80 -1.60
N GLY A 124 7.78 -7.92 -1.20
CA GLY A 124 7.81 -7.42 0.16
C GLY A 124 9.01 -6.55 0.48
N ILE A 125 8.90 -5.81 1.59
CA ILE A 125 9.96 -4.97 2.12
C ILE A 125 10.91 -5.85 2.94
N GLY A 126 12.22 -5.72 2.72
CA GLY A 126 13.23 -6.42 3.51
C GLY A 126 13.31 -7.94 3.29
N THR A 127 12.64 -8.49 2.27
CA THR A 127 12.69 -9.92 1.94
C THR A 127 13.94 -10.29 1.11
N GLY A 128 14.62 -9.29 0.53
CA GLY A 128 15.68 -9.48 -0.46
C GLY A 128 15.18 -9.54 -1.91
N ASP A 129 13.87 -9.60 -2.12
CA ASP A 129 13.27 -9.52 -3.45
C ASP A 129 13.55 -8.16 -4.11
N GLN A 130 13.67 -8.18 -5.43
CA GLN A 130 13.93 -7.00 -6.24
C GLN A 130 12.66 -6.55 -6.95
N ALA A 131 12.56 -5.25 -7.21
CA ALA A 131 11.51 -4.68 -8.04
C ALA A 131 11.54 -5.29 -9.44
N VAL A 132 10.36 -5.72 -9.91
CA VAL A 132 10.15 -6.32 -11.22
C VAL A 132 9.91 -5.21 -12.23
N ALA A 133 10.74 -5.16 -13.27
CA ALA A 133 10.56 -4.23 -14.38
C ALA A 133 9.17 -4.43 -15.03
N GLY A 134 8.40 -3.35 -15.18
CA GLY A 134 7.02 -3.41 -15.66
C GLY A 134 5.98 -3.78 -14.58
N GLY A 135 6.41 -4.38 -13.48
CA GLY A 135 5.54 -4.81 -12.38
C GLY A 135 5.08 -3.66 -11.49
N ALA A 136 5.98 -2.72 -11.16
CA ALA A 136 5.66 -1.55 -10.34
C ALA A 136 4.88 -0.52 -11.15
N LYS A 137 3.59 -0.35 -10.85
CA LYS A 137 2.69 0.48 -11.66
C LYS A 137 1.48 1.00 -10.88
N LEU A 138 1.00 2.16 -11.31
CA LEU A 138 -0.28 2.71 -10.90
C LEU A 138 -1.28 2.51 -12.04
N VAL A 139 -2.32 1.70 -11.81
CA VAL A 139 -3.32 1.37 -12.84
C VAL A 139 -4.62 2.11 -12.54
N ARG A 140 -5.20 2.74 -13.56
CA ARG A 140 -6.49 3.44 -13.51
C ARG A 140 -7.55 2.60 -14.23
N ILE A 141 -8.61 2.25 -13.50
CA ILE A 141 -9.75 1.48 -14.01
C ILE A 141 -10.98 2.37 -13.97
N ASN A 142 -11.60 2.57 -15.15
CA ASN A 142 -12.87 3.25 -15.20
C ASN A 142 -13.97 2.35 -14.65
N LEU A 143 -14.64 2.81 -13.59
CA LEU A 143 -15.63 1.99 -12.89
C LEU A 143 -16.92 1.78 -13.69
N ALA A 144 -17.29 2.74 -14.54
CA ALA A 144 -18.50 2.64 -15.36
C ALA A 144 -18.35 1.56 -16.46
N SER A 145 -17.19 1.49 -17.12
CA SER A 145 -16.93 0.46 -18.13
C SER A 145 -16.31 -0.82 -17.57
N GLY A 146 -15.75 -0.78 -16.36
CA GLY A 146 -14.97 -1.87 -15.77
C GLY A 146 -13.66 -2.16 -16.53
N LYS A 147 -13.06 -1.15 -17.16
CA LYS A 147 -11.88 -1.33 -18.04
C LYS A 147 -10.70 -0.51 -17.56
N VAL A 148 -9.50 -1.05 -17.74
CA VAL A 148 -8.27 -0.27 -17.59
C VAL A 148 -8.24 0.82 -18.65
N VAL A 149 -8.11 2.07 -18.20
CA VAL A 149 -8.03 3.27 -19.06
C VAL A 149 -6.70 3.99 -18.92
N GLY A 150 -5.82 3.54 -18.01
CA GLY A 150 -4.44 3.99 -17.90
C GLY A 150 -3.59 3.05 -17.07
N SER A 151 -2.31 2.93 -17.41
CA SER A 151 -1.31 2.19 -16.65
C SER A 151 -0.01 3.00 -16.67
N TYR A 152 0.44 3.42 -15.48
CA TYR A 152 1.62 4.25 -15.30
C TYR A 152 2.73 3.41 -14.67
N VAL A 153 3.62 2.90 -15.50
CA VAL A 153 4.72 2.02 -15.10
C VAL A 153 5.90 2.84 -14.59
N PHE A 154 6.39 2.51 -13.39
CA PHE A 154 7.57 3.13 -12.80
C PHE A 154 8.84 2.44 -13.32
N LYS A 155 9.85 3.24 -13.66
CA LYS A 155 11.12 2.77 -14.24
C LYS A 155 12.28 3.48 -13.54
N ALA A 156 13.49 2.96 -13.74
CA ALA A 156 14.70 3.63 -13.29
C ALA A 156 14.83 5.05 -13.92
N PRO A 157 15.43 6.03 -13.23
CA PRO A 157 16.08 5.91 -11.92
C PRO A 157 15.14 6.06 -10.72
N THR A 158 13.85 6.32 -10.93
CA THR A 158 12.89 6.51 -9.84
C THR A 158 12.59 5.20 -9.12
N LEU A 159 12.42 4.11 -9.88
CA LEU A 159 12.29 2.76 -9.33
C LEU A 159 13.68 2.23 -8.96
N GLN A 160 13.93 2.05 -7.66
CA GLN A 160 15.16 1.47 -7.13
C GLN A 160 15.10 -0.07 -7.13
N PRO A 161 16.25 -0.77 -7.03
CA PRO A 161 16.26 -2.23 -7.02
C PRO A 161 15.40 -2.86 -5.93
N THR A 162 15.31 -2.23 -4.75
CA THR A 162 14.54 -2.72 -3.59
C THR A 162 13.17 -2.06 -3.44
N SER A 163 12.80 -1.17 -4.38
CA SER A 163 11.52 -0.45 -4.34
C SER A 163 10.33 -1.38 -4.09
N TYR A 164 9.39 -0.88 -3.29
CA TYR A 164 8.10 -1.47 -3.00
C TYR A 164 7.09 -0.32 -2.98
N LEU A 165 6.33 -0.12 -4.06
CA LEU A 165 5.34 0.96 -4.07
C LEU A 165 4.18 0.61 -3.15
N ASP A 166 3.95 1.46 -2.15
CA ASP A 166 3.05 1.13 -1.05
C ASP A 166 1.66 1.74 -1.26
N ASP A 167 1.50 3.06 -1.21
CA ASP A 167 0.19 3.72 -1.32
C ASP A 167 0.24 4.93 -2.27
N VAL A 168 -0.93 5.47 -2.59
CA VAL A 168 -1.11 6.70 -3.35
C VAL A 168 -2.14 7.63 -2.69
N ARG A 169 -1.86 8.94 -2.71
CA ARG A 169 -2.80 10.00 -2.31
C ARG A 169 -2.90 11.05 -3.40
N PHE A 170 -4.10 11.59 -3.60
CA PHE A 170 -4.37 12.60 -4.62
C PHE A 170 -4.62 13.97 -3.99
N ASN A 171 -4.10 15.02 -4.63
CA ASN A 171 -4.42 16.42 -4.31
C ASN A 171 -4.43 17.24 -5.61
N GLY A 172 -5.62 17.60 -6.10
CA GLY A 172 -5.77 18.18 -7.43
C GLY A 172 -5.20 17.24 -8.50
N ASP A 173 -4.31 17.78 -9.34
CA ASP A 173 -3.69 17.05 -10.45
C ASP A 173 -2.45 16.22 -10.02
N PHE A 174 -2.12 16.21 -8.72
CA PHE A 174 -0.94 15.52 -8.21
C PHE A 174 -1.31 14.21 -7.51
N ALA A 175 -0.49 13.18 -7.78
CA ALA A 175 -0.46 11.94 -7.03
C ALA A 175 0.85 11.86 -6.22
N TYR A 176 0.75 11.55 -4.94
CA TYR A 176 1.88 11.34 -4.03
C TYR A 176 1.92 9.87 -3.67
N LEU A 177 3.08 9.24 -3.87
CA LEU A 177 3.28 7.82 -3.66
C LEU A 177 4.34 7.59 -2.58
N THR A 178 4.16 6.53 -1.79
CA THR A 178 5.15 6.07 -0.82
C THR A 178 5.91 4.87 -1.36
N ASP A 179 7.22 4.83 -1.09
CA ASP A 179 8.09 3.71 -1.42
C ASP A 179 9.00 3.39 -0.22
N PRO A 180 8.54 2.56 0.73
CA PRO A 180 9.35 2.13 1.88
C PRO A 180 10.48 1.15 1.51
N GLY A 181 10.54 0.67 0.27
CA GLY A 181 11.61 -0.23 -0.19
C GLY A 181 12.79 0.48 -0.84
N ALA A 182 12.64 1.76 -1.21
CA ALA A 182 13.67 2.57 -1.90
C ALA A 182 14.90 2.88 -1.03
#